data_AF-A0A966Q6W4-F1
#
_entry.id   AF-A0A966Q6W4-F1
#
_cell.length_a   1.000
_cell.length_b   1.000
_cell.length_c   1.000
_cell.angle_alpha   90.00
_cell.angle_beta   90.00
_cell.angle_gamma   90.00
#
_symmetry.space_group_name_H-M   'P 1'
#
loop_
_entity.id
_entity.type
_entity.pdbx_description
1 polymer ?
#
loop_
_entity_poly.entity_id
_entity_poly.type
_entity_poly.pdbx_seq_one_letter_code
_entity_poly.pdbx_strand_id
1 'polypeptide(L)'
;MIVETIAAAFVPVASEALKQLIGRVVGGVRPTTVNEQIMLMKAENDRLQAIAALDAPGGTPSQWVVDLRASARYIGALSVIAVGIGSLYIDELAEPVRLTALEAANISFGFLFGSRLAATWGTRK
;
A
#
# COMPACT_ATOMS: atom_id res chain seq x y z
N MET A 1 -8.71 4.40 -26.30
CA MET A 1 -8.92 3.24 -25.40
C MET A 1 -7.60 2.72 -24.81
N ILE A 2 -6.69 2.10 -25.58
CA ILE A 2 -5.44 1.52 -25.02
C ILE A 2 -4.40 2.58 -24.64
N VAL A 3 -4.21 3.61 -25.48
CA VAL A 3 -3.22 4.66 -25.21
C VAL A 3 -3.61 5.51 -23.99
N GLU A 4 -4.90 5.79 -23.79
CA GLU A 4 -5.39 6.54 -22.62
C GLU A 4 -5.29 5.74 -21.31
N THR A 5 -5.54 4.43 -21.34
CA THR A 5 -5.39 3.56 -20.16
C THR A 5 -3.92 3.36 -19.80
N ILE A 6 -3.04 3.20 -20.79
CA ILE A 6 -1.59 3.19 -20.56
C ILE A 6 -1.14 4.55 -19.99
N ALA A 7 -1.57 5.67 -20.59
CA ALA A 7 -1.22 7.00 -20.09
C ALA A 7 -1.68 7.21 -18.64
N ALA A 8 -2.91 6.81 -18.30
CA ALA A 8 -3.44 6.89 -16.93
C ALA A 8 -2.67 6.00 -15.95
N ALA A 9 -2.28 4.79 -16.35
CA ALA A 9 -1.47 3.88 -15.53
C ALA A 9 -0.04 4.41 -15.30
N PHE A 10 0.47 5.27 -16.18
CA PHE A 10 1.79 5.89 -16.03
C PHE A 10 1.81 7.14 -15.15
N VAL A 11 0.66 7.74 -14.83
CA VAL A 11 0.57 8.96 -14.00
C VAL A 11 1.26 8.79 -12.63
N PRO A 12 1.05 7.70 -11.86
CA PRO A 12 1.73 7.50 -10.59
C PRO A 12 3.26 7.44 -10.75
N VAL A 13 3.73 6.70 -11.75
CA VAL A 13 5.18 6.51 -12.03
C VAL A 13 5.83 7.82 -12.47
N ALA A 14 5.18 8.58 -13.35
CA ALA A 14 5.67 9.88 -13.81
C ALA A 14 5.71 10.90 -12.65
N SER A 15 4.71 10.89 -11.76
CA SER A 15 4.69 11.77 -10.59
C SER A 15 5.82 11.46 -9.61
N GLU A 16 6.15 10.18 -9.45
CA GLU A 16 7.24 9.74 -8.58
C GLU A 16 8.60 10.06 -9.19
N ALA A 17 8.78 9.84 -10.49
CA ALA A 17 10.00 10.23 -11.21
C ALA A 17 10.25 11.74 -11.16
N LEU A 18 9.20 12.55 -11.32
CA LEU A 18 9.29 14.01 -11.20
C LEU A 18 9.69 14.43 -9.79
N LYS A 19 9.09 13.84 -8.74
CA LYS A 19 9.48 14.11 -7.34
C LYS A 19 10.94 13.75 -7.07
N GLN A 20 11.42 12.63 -7.59
CA GLN A 20 12.82 12.22 -7.41
C GLN A 20 13.80 13.14 -8.16
N LEU A 21 13.45 13.60 -9.37
CA LEU A 21 14.24 14.59 -10.10
C LEU A 21 14.28 15.93 -9.37
N ILE A 22 13.13 16.41 -8.89
CA ILE A 22 13.05 17.64 -8.09
C ILE A 22 13.86 17.47 -6.80
N GLY A 23 13.72 16.36 -6.09
CA GLY A 23 14.48 16.08 -4.86
C GLY A 23 16.01 15.99 -5.08
N ARG A 24 16.43 15.56 -6.28
CA ARG A 24 17.85 15.51 -6.67
C ARG A 24 18.43 16.89 -6.98
N VAL A 25 17.64 17.80 -7.56
CA VAL A 25 18.06 19.15 -7.97
C VAL A 25 17.89 20.16 -6.83
N VAL A 26 16.78 20.09 -6.08
CA VAL A 26 16.48 20.98 -4.95
C VAL A 26 17.29 20.60 -3.71
N GLY A 27 17.87 19.39 -3.68
CA GLY A 27 18.74 18.95 -2.59
C GLY A 27 17.96 18.75 -1.31
N GLY A 28 17.31 17.60 -1.17
CA GLY A 28 16.83 17.15 0.14
C GLY A 28 17.98 17.03 1.15
N VAL A 29 17.65 16.87 2.43
CA VAL A 29 18.60 16.73 3.54
C VAL A 29 19.52 15.54 3.27
N ARG A 30 20.68 15.79 2.65
CA ARG A 30 21.72 14.79 2.45
C ARG A 30 22.58 14.82 3.69
N PRO A 31 22.68 13.71 4.41
CA PRO A 31 23.51 13.67 5.60
C PRO A 31 24.97 13.80 5.19
N THR A 32 25.61 14.84 5.70
CA THR A 32 27.03 15.16 5.48
C THR A 32 27.94 14.32 6.37
N THR A 33 27.40 13.74 7.45
CA THR A 33 28.12 12.87 8.39
C THR A 33 27.35 11.60 8.76
N VAL A 34 28.05 10.57 9.26
CA VAL A 34 27.41 9.33 9.74
C VAL A 34 26.48 9.60 10.93
N ASN A 35 26.82 10.56 11.79
CA ASN A 35 25.96 10.94 12.92
C ASN A 35 24.64 11.56 12.47
N GLU A 36 24.65 12.39 11.42
CA GLU A 36 23.41 12.90 10.81
C GLU A 36 22.57 11.79 10.19
N GLN A 37 23.19 10.78 9.55
CA GLN A 37 22.47 9.60 9.06
C GLN A 37 21.75 8.87 10.19
N ILE A 38 22.46 8.64 11.30
CA ILE A 38 21.89 7.94 12.46
C ILE A 38 20.74 8.74 13.07
N MET A 39 20.88 10.07 13.19
CA MET A 39 19.82 10.93 13.73
C MET A 39 18.58 10.96 12.82
N LEU A 40 18.77 11.01 11.50
CA LEU A 40 17.66 10.95 10.54
C LEU A 40 16.94 9.60 10.60
N MET A 41 17.70 8.49 10.63
CA MET A 41 17.12 7.14 10.78
C MET A 41 16.38 6.98 12.11
N LYS A 42 16.90 7.56 13.19
CA LYS A 42 16.24 7.55 14.50
C LYS A 42 14.92 8.32 14.45
N ALA A 43 14.92 9.52 13.88
CA ALA A 43 13.69 10.31 13.71
C ALA A 43 12.64 9.58 12.85
N GLU A 44 13.07 8.86 11.81
CA GLU A 44 12.18 8.04 10.99
C GLU A 44 11.63 6.84 11.78
N ASN A 45 12.47 6.16 12.56
CA ASN A 45 12.04 5.06 13.44
C ASN A 45 11.05 5.55 14.51
N ASP A 46 11.32 6.67 15.16
CA ASP A 46 10.44 7.27 16.17
C ASP A 46 9.08 7.65 15.56
N ARG A 47 9.08 8.18 14.32
CA ARG A 47 7.84 8.44 13.58
C ARG A 47 7.07 7.16 13.27
N LEU A 48 7.74 6.10 12.81
CA LEU A 48 7.10 4.82 12.52
C LEU A 48 6.54 4.17 13.79
N GLN A 49 7.25 4.26 14.91
CA GLN A 49 6.78 3.80 16.22
C GLN A 49 5.57 4.60 16.70
N ALA A 50 5.58 5.93 16.54
CA ALA A 50 4.44 6.76 16.90
C ALA A 50 3.19 6.41 16.07
N ILE A 51 3.35 6.16 14.77
CA ILE A 51 2.25 5.70 13.90
C ILE A 51 1.76 4.32 14.33
N ALA A 52 2.67 3.37 14.59
CA ALA A 52 2.30 2.04 15.06
C ALA A 52 1.60 2.06 16.43
N ALA A 53 1.96 3.01 17.30
CA ALA A 53 1.30 3.21 18.59
C ALA A 53 -0.14 3.72 18.43
N LEU A 54 -0.48 4.44 17.36
CA LEU A 54 -1.88 4.81 17.06
C LEU A 54 -2.73 3.57 16.70
N ASP A 55 -2.11 2.54 16.13
CA ASP A 55 -2.76 1.26 15.83
C ASP A 55 -2.82 0.33 17.06
N ALA A 56 -2.16 0.67 18.18
CA ALA A 56 -2.20 -0.10 19.40
C ALA A 56 -3.45 0.24 20.23
N PRO A 57 -4.28 -0.74 20.60
CA PRO A 57 -5.42 -0.51 21.49
C PRO A 57 -4.92 -0.13 22.90
N GLY A 58 -5.39 1.00 23.44
CA GLY A 58 -5.09 1.41 24.81
C GLY A 58 -5.71 0.48 25.86
N GLY A 59 -4.99 0.20 26.95
CA GLY A 59 -5.43 -0.69 28.03
C GLY A 59 -5.07 -2.16 27.79
N THR A 60 -5.86 -3.08 28.35
CA THR A 60 -5.73 -4.54 28.18
C THR A 60 -6.94 -5.08 27.42
N PRO A 61 -7.00 -4.94 26.09
CA PRO A 61 -8.11 -5.48 25.29
C PRO A 61 -8.13 -7.01 25.35
N SER A 62 -9.31 -7.59 25.17
CA SER A 62 -9.47 -9.03 25.04
C SER A 62 -8.77 -9.54 23.77
N GLN A 63 -8.13 -10.72 23.87
CA GLN A 63 -7.29 -11.29 22.81
C GLN A 63 -7.98 -11.40 21.44
N TRP A 64 -9.27 -11.74 21.41
CA TRP A 64 -10.01 -11.85 20.15
C TRP A 64 -10.09 -10.52 19.37
N VAL A 65 -10.09 -9.37 20.05
CA VAL A 65 -10.10 -8.04 19.41
C VAL A 65 -8.74 -7.76 18.77
N VAL A 66 -7.67 -8.19 19.44
CA VAL A 66 -6.30 -8.07 18.93
C VAL A 66 -6.14 -8.95 17.70
N ASP A 67 -6.59 -10.21 17.77
CA ASP A 67 -6.52 -11.16 16.66
C ASP A 67 -7.37 -10.69 15.46
N LEU A 68 -8.57 -10.14 15.71
CA LEU A 68 -9.42 -9.58 14.67
C LEU A 68 -8.79 -8.35 14.01
N ARG A 69 -8.21 -7.43 14.78
CA ARG A 69 -7.51 -6.26 14.25
C ARG A 69 -6.30 -6.67 13.41
N ALA A 70 -5.49 -7.60 13.92
CA ALA A 70 -4.31 -8.12 13.23
C ALA A 70 -4.68 -8.85 11.92
N SER A 71 -5.83 -9.54 11.90
CA SER A 71 -6.30 -10.28 10.73
C SER A 71 -7.18 -9.47 9.78
N ALA A 72 -7.69 -8.30 10.17
CA ALA A 72 -8.66 -7.51 9.41
C ALA A 72 -8.23 -7.25 7.96
N ARG A 73 -6.93 -6.95 7.73
CA ARG A 73 -6.38 -6.75 6.39
C ARG A 73 -6.52 -8.01 5.52
N TYR A 74 -6.16 -9.16 6.07
CA TYR A 74 -6.21 -10.43 5.34
C TYR A 74 -7.65 -10.90 5.13
N ILE A 75 -8.50 -10.78 6.15
CA ILE A 75 -9.93 -11.13 6.05
C ILE A 75 -10.63 -10.23 5.02
N GLY A 76 -10.39 -8.92 5.06
CA GLY A 76 -10.96 -7.96 4.09
C GLY A 76 -10.51 -8.25 2.65
N ALA A 77 -9.22 -8.50 2.44
CA ALA A 77 -8.73 -8.83 1.09
C ALA A 77 -9.27 -10.17 0.58
N LEU A 78 -9.24 -11.21 1.42
CA LEU A 78 -9.73 -12.54 1.05
C LEU A 78 -11.22 -12.55 0.77
N SER A 79 -12.02 -11.79 1.52
CA SER A 79 -13.46 -11.67 1.27
C SER A 79 -13.75 -10.99 -0.07
N VAL A 80 -13.06 -9.91 -0.42
CA VAL A 80 -13.22 -9.25 -1.74
C VAL A 80 -12.79 -10.18 -2.88
N ILE A 81 -11.68 -10.90 -2.72
CA ILE A 81 -11.22 -11.90 -3.71
C ILE A 81 -12.24 -13.02 -3.87
N ALA A 82 -12.76 -13.55 -2.76
CA ALA A 82 -13.77 -14.61 -2.77
C ALA A 82 -15.06 -14.16 -3.48
N VAL A 83 -15.52 -12.93 -3.23
CA VAL A 83 -16.69 -12.36 -3.94
C VAL A 83 -16.40 -12.13 -5.41
N GLY A 84 -15.22 -11.61 -5.77
CA GLY A 84 -14.83 -11.42 -7.16
C GLY A 84 -14.77 -12.72 -7.95
N ILE A 85 -14.14 -13.76 -7.39
CA ILE A 85 -14.15 -15.11 -8.00
C ILE A 85 -15.55 -15.71 -8.00
N GLY A 86 -16.31 -15.54 -6.90
CA GLY A 86 -17.68 -16.03 -6.76
C GLY A 86 -18.62 -15.46 -7.82
N SER A 87 -18.40 -14.22 -8.27
CA SER A 87 -19.19 -13.58 -9.32
C SER A 87 -19.17 -14.33 -10.66
N LEU A 88 -18.16 -15.19 -10.90
CA LEU A 88 -18.06 -16.02 -12.10
C LEU A 88 -19.07 -17.17 -12.12
N TYR A 89 -19.56 -17.58 -10.95
CA TYR A 89 -20.47 -18.72 -10.79
C TYR A 89 -21.95 -18.31 -10.69
N ILE A 90 -22.24 -17.02 -10.88
CA ILE A 90 -23.60 -16.49 -10.86
C ILE A 90 -23.94 -16.01 -12.27
N ASP A 91 -24.71 -16.82 -13.00
CA ASP A 91 -25.04 -16.55 -14.41
C ASP A 91 -25.97 -15.34 -14.56
N GLU A 92 -26.81 -15.08 -13.56
CA GLU A 92 -27.79 -13.98 -13.51
C GLU A 92 -27.15 -12.60 -13.29
N LEU A 93 -25.84 -12.54 -13.00
CA LEU A 93 -25.16 -11.28 -12.79
C LEU A 93 -25.01 -10.52 -14.11
N ALA A 94 -25.40 -9.25 -14.10
CA ALA A 94 -25.15 -8.36 -15.23
C ALA A 94 -23.63 -8.25 -15.48
N GLU A 95 -23.24 -8.33 -16.74
CA GLU A 95 -21.83 -8.27 -17.16
C GLU A 95 -21.02 -7.11 -16.57
N PRO A 96 -21.52 -5.86 -16.49
CA PRO A 96 -20.75 -4.78 -15.85
C PRO A 96 -20.45 -5.06 -14.38
N VAL A 97 -21.35 -5.71 -13.64
CA VAL A 97 -21.14 -6.06 -12.23
C VAL A 97 -20.05 -7.12 -12.09
N ARG A 98 -20.05 -8.11 -12.99
CA ARG A 98 -19.03 -9.18 -13.04
C ARG A 98 -17.64 -8.60 -13.27
N LEU A 99 -17.50 -7.69 -14.24
CA LEU A 99 -16.22 -7.04 -14.54
C LEU A 99 -15.71 -6.20 -13.37
N THR A 100 -16.57 -5.41 -12.73
CA THR A 100 -16.19 -4.62 -11.55
C THR A 100 -15.78 -5.52 -10.37
N ALA A 101 -16.44 -6.65 -10.16
CA ALA A 101 -16.09 -7.60 -9.10
C ALA A 101 -14.69 -8.22 -9.32
N LEU A 102 -14.33 -8.52 -10.57
CA LEU A 102 -13.00 -9.02 -10.93
C LEU A 102 -11.91 -7.96 -10.81
N GLU A 103 -12.19 -6.72 -11.21
CA GLU A 103 -11.27 -5.59 -11.01
C GLU A 103 -11.02 -5.32 -9.51
N ALA A 104 -12.07 -5.37 -8.69
CA ALA A 104 -11.95 -5.21 -7.23
C ALA A 104 -11.10 -6.34 -6.59
N ALA A 105 -11.25 -7.57 -7.06
CA ALA A 105 -10.39 -8.69 -6.63
C ALA A 105 -8.92 -8.44 -7.01
N ASN A 106 -8.65 -7.89 -8.19
CA ASN A 106 -7.29 -7.57 -8.62
C ASN A 106 -6.66 -6.43 -7.77
N ILE A 107 -7.44 -5.39 -7.44
CA ILE A 107 -6.98 -4.27 -6.58
C ILE A 107 -6.61 -4.77 -5.17
N SER A 108 -7.28 -5.81 -4.67
CA SER A 108 -7.01 -6.39 -3.35
C SER A 108 -5.57 -6.92 -3.22
N PHE A 109 -4.92 -7.29 -4.34
CA PHE A 109 -3.49 -7.64 -4.35
C PHE A 109 -2.60 -6.44 -3.97
N GLY A 110 -2.90 -5.26 -4.50
CA GLY A 110 -2.22 -4.01 -4.12
C GLY A 110 -2.43 -3.68 -2.64
N PHE A 111 -3.63 -3.90 -2.11
CA PHE A 111 -3.90 -3.73 -0.68
C PHE A 111 -3.15 -4.74 0.20
N LEU A 112 -2.89 -5.97 -0.24
CA LEU A 112 -2.11 -6.96 0.52
C LEU A 112 -0.60 -6.70 0.49
N PHE A 113 -0.06 -6.26 -0.65
CA PHE A 113 1.40 -6.23 -0.88
C PHE A 113 1.98 -4.83 -1.13
N GLY A 114 1.17 -3.77 -1.18
CA GLY A 114 1.55 -2.44 -1.67
C GLY A 114 2.81 -1.85 -1.04
N SER A 115 2.98 -1.89 0.29
CA SER A 115 4.17 -1.35 0.94
C SER A 115 5.43 -2.18 0.67
N ARG A 116 5.31 -3.51 0.52
CA ARG A 116 6.45 -4.39 0.22
C ARG A 116 6.88 -4.28 -1.24
N LEU A 117 5.93 -4.09 -2.16
CA LEU A 117 6.20 -3.84 -3.58
C LEU A 117 6.87 -2.48 -3.81
N ALA A 118 6.38 -1.42 -3.14
CA ALA A 118 6.96 -0.08 -3.26
C ALA A 118 8.33 0.04 -2.56
N ALA A 119 8.52 -0.56 -1.38
CA ALA A 119 9.77 -0.45 -0.62
C ALA A 119 10.96 -1.13 -1.31
N THR A 120 10.72 -2.19 -2.10
CA THR A 120 11.79 -2.90 -2.82
C THR A 120 12.33 -2.10 -4.01
N TRP A 121 11.58 -1.09 -4.48
CA TRP A 121 12.02 -0.21 -5.56
C TRP A 121 13.09 0.80 -5.13
N GLY A 122 13.11 1.19 -3.85
CA GLY A 122 14.05 2.19 -3.31
C GLY A 122 15.38 1.62 -2.79
N THR A 123 15.51 0.30 -2.67
CA THR A 123 16.69 -0.35 -2.07
C THR A 123 17.67 -0.95 -3.07
N ARG A 124 17.44 -0.82 -4.38
CA ARG A 124 18.47 -1.08 -5.39
C ARG A 124 19.50 0.06 -5.39
N LYS A 125 20.48 -0.06 -4.52
CA LYS A 125 21.82 0.48 -4.77
C LYS A 125 22.55 -0.44 -5.73
#